data_AF-A0A925FWC2-F1
#
_entry.id   AF-A0A925FWC2-F1
#
_cell.length_a   1.000
_cell.length_b   1.000
_cell.length_c   1.000
_cell.angle_alpha   90.00
_cell.angle_beta   90.00
_cell.angle_gamma   90.00
#
_symmetry.space_group_name_H-M   'P 1'
#
loop_
_entity.id
_entity.type
_entity.pdbx_description
1 polymer ?
#
loop_
_entity_poly.entity_id
_entity_poly.type
_entity_poly.pdbx_seq_one_letter_code
_entity_poly.pdbx_strand_id
1 'polypeptide(L)'
;MNAFLAEFIGTAVLIILGNGVVSNVVLERTKGHNSGLIVIAFGWAIAVFVGVFIAAPYSGAHLNPAVTIAFAVLEKSQWADVPVYFAGQLLGAMAGQFFVWIAYRQHFDATQDPNLQLAAFSTSPAIRSPFNNFLTEAIGTFVLIFGVLFIVAPADATGAAFKLGTLDALPVALLVLGIGLSLGGPTGYAINPFRDLGPRIMHAILPMRGKRDSDWGYAPIPVFGPLAGALVAAFLYKFVV
;
A
#
# COMPACT_ATOMS: atom_id res chain seq x y z
N MET A 1 16.36 -15.10 1.57
CA MET A 1 15.94 -14.12 2.60
C MET A 1 14.83 -14.76 3.43
N ASN A 2 14.73 -14.45 4.72
CA ASN A 2 13.56 -14.88 5.52
C ASN A 2 12.34 -13.99 5.20
N ALA A 3 11.15 -14.38 5.67
CA ALA A 3 9.91 -13.67 5.41
C ALA A 3 9.98 -12.20 5.86
N PHE A 4 10.49 -11.94 7.08
CA PHE A 4 10.68 -10.58 7.60
C PHE A 4 11.47 -9.69 6.63
N LEU A 5 12.64 -10.14 6.18
CA LEU A 5 13.51 -9.35 5.32
C LEU A 5 12.91 -9.15 3.92
N ALA A 6 12.20 -10.15 3.39
CA ALA A 6 11.50 -10.04 2.12
C ALA A 6 10.36 -9.02 2.17
N GLU A 7 9.54 -9.07 3.22
CA GLU A 7 8.46 -8.12 3.45
C GLU A 7 9.00 -6.72 3.72
N PHE A 8 10.12 -6.59 4.45
CA PHE A 8 10.81 -5.32 4.67
C PHE A 8 11.30 -4.70 3.37
N ILE A 9 12.11 -5.43 2.58
CA ILE A 9 12.69 -4.90 1.35
C ILE A 9 11.60 -4.63 0.31
N GLY A 10 10.66 -5.57 0.12
CA GLY A 10 9.56 -5.40 -0.82
C GLY A 10 8.68 -4.20 -0.49
N THR A 11 8.34 -4.00 0.79
CA THR A 11 7.53 -2.86 1.22
C THR A 11 8.32 -1.54 1.17
N ALA A 12 9.62 -1.56 1.47
CA ALA A 12 10.47 -0.39 1.33
C ALA A 12 10.53 0.08 -0.14
N VAL A 13 10.73 -0.84 -1.08
CA VAL A 13 10.75 -0.53 -2.52
C VAL A 13 9.37 -0.08 -3.01
N LEU A 14 8.30 -0.73 -2.56
CA LEU A 14 6.92 -0.31 -2.80
C LEU A 14 6.70 1.17 -2.39
N ILE A 15 7.16 1.57 -1.20
CA ILE A 15 7.02 2.96 -0.74
C ILE A 15 7.97 3.91 -1.46
N ILE A 16 9.21 3.52 -1.74
CA ILE A 16 10.16 4.35 -2.49
C ILE A 16 9.57 4.75 -3.85
N LEU A 17 8.97 3.80 -4.57
CA LEU A 17 8.38 4.06 -5.87
C LEU A 17 7.00 4.72 -5.75
N GLY A 18 6.14 4.22 -4.87
CA GLY A 18 4.77 4.70 -4.69
C GLY A 18 4.70 6.12 -4.10
N ASN A 19 5.28 6.34 -2.93
CA ASN A 19 5.34 7.69 -2.35
C ASN A 19 6.36 8.58 -3.11
N GLY A 20 7.34 7.99 -3.80
CA GLY A 20 8.22 8.72 -4.71
C GLY A 20 7.47 9.35 -5.88
N VAL A 21 6.54 8.62 -6.53
CA VAL A 21 5.70 9.21 -7.59
C VAL A 21 4.74 10.26 -7.04
N VAL A 22 4.20 10.06 -5.84
CA VAL A 22 3.36 11.08 -5.20
C VAL A 22 4.18 12.34 -4.95
N SER A 23 5.36 12.21 -4.34
CA SER A 23 6.28 13.32 -4.08
C SER A 23 6.65 14.06 -5.38
N ASN A 24 6.93 13.32 -6.46
CA ASN A 24 7.20 13.89 -7.77
C ASN A 24 6.03 14.69 -8.34
N VAL A 25 4.78 14.28 -8.06
CA VAL A 25 3.59 14.94 -8.63
C VAL A 25 3.10 16.09 -7.75
N VAL A 26 3.12 15.95 -6.43
CA VAL A 26 2.47 16.90 -5.52
C VAL A 26 3.40 17.97 -4.96
N LEU A 27 4.69 17.68 -4.78
CA LEU A 27 5.62 18.67 -4.22
C LEU A 27 5.98 19.71 -5.26
N GLU A 28 6.18 20.93 -4.80
CA GLU A 28 6.56 22.04 -5.66
C GLU A 28 7.98 21.84 -6.23
N ARG A 29 8.20 22.42 -7.41
CA ARG A 29 9.50 22.47 -8.11
C ARG A 29 10.08 21.11 -8.51
N THR A 30 9.34 20.02 -8.39
CA THR A 30 9.70 18.75 -9.02
C THR A 30 9.46 18.82 -10.53
N LYS A 31 10.11 17.94 -11.30
CA LYS A 31 9.87 17.87 -12.75
C LYS A 31 8.50 17.28 -13.10
N GLY A 32 7.90 16.51 -12.20
CA GLY A 32 6.57 15.92 -12.38
C GLY A 32 5.42 16.73 -11.78
N HIS A 33 5.69 17.93 -11.23
CA HIS A 33 4.69 18.70 -10.50
C HIS A 33 3.40 18.90 -11.34
N ASN A 34 2.24 18.65 -10.73
CA ASN A 34 0.92 18.74 -11.38
C ASN A 34 0.70 17.81 -12.59
N SER A 35 1.45 16.71 -12.72
CA SER A 35 1.19 15.69 -13.75
C SER A 35 -0.09 14.85 -13.53
N GLY A 36 -0.78 15.04 -12.40
CA GLY A 36 -2.12 14.48 -12.15
C GLY A 36 -2.17 13.02 -11.65
N LEU A 37 -3.38 12.56 -11.35
CA LEU A 37 -3.66 11.25 -10.74
C LEU A 37 -3.21 10.06 -11.60
N ILE A 38 -3.24 10.19 -12.92
CA ILE A 38 -2.82 9.12 -13.84
C ILE A 38 -1.34 8.74 -13.65
N VAL A 39 -0.45 9.71 -13.45
CA VAL A 39 0.98 9.46 -13.19
C VAL A 39 1.16 8.79 -11.84
N ILE A 40 0.41 9.23 -10.82
CA ILE A 40 0.41 8.61 -9.49
C ILE A 40 -0.06 7.15 -9.59
N ALA A 41 -1.19 6.88 -10.25
CA ALA A 41 -1.75 5.54 -10.39
C ALA A 41 -0.81 4.58 -11.13
N PHE A 42 -0.21 5.04 -12.24
CA PHE A 42 0.80 4.24 -12.95
C PHE A 42 2.05 3.99 -12.11
N GLY A 43 2.58 5.00 -11.42
CA GLY A 43 3.74 4.83 -10.57
C GLY A 43 3.48 3.86 -9.41
N TRP A 44 2.30 3.89 -8.79
CA TRP A 44 1.88 2.92 -7.79
C TRP A 44 1.74 1.50 -8.34
N ALA A 45 1.20 1.34 -9.55
CA ALA A 45 1.14 0.03 -10.20
C ALA A 45 2.54 -0.56 -10.41
N ILE A 46 3.49 0.24 -10.89
CA ILE A 46 4.89 -0.19 -11.03
C ILE A 46 5.53 -0.46 -9.67
N ALA A 47 5.22 0.33 -8.65
CA ALA A 47 5.71 0.09 -7.29
C ALA A 47 5.27 -1.27 -6.75
N VAL A 48 3.99 -1.64 -6.95
CA VAL A 48 3.45 -2.96 -6.58
C VAL A 48 4.12 -4.06 -7.38
N PHE A 49 4.26 -3.91 -8.70
CA PHE A 49 4.93 -4.89 -9.54
C PHE A 49 6.34 -5.21 -9.02
N VAL A 50 7.17 -4.16 -8.82
CA VAL A 50 8.56 -4.33 -8.39
C VAL A 50 8.64 -4.89 -6.97
N GLY A 51 7.83 -4.39 -6.04
CA GLY A 51 7.79 -4.88 -4.66
C GLY A 51 7.44 -6.37 -4.61
N VAL A 52 6.38 -6.77 -5.31
CA VAL A 52 5.96 -8.18 -5.39
C VAL A 52 7.06 -9.02 -6.04
N PHE A 53 7.63 -8.57 -7.16
CA PHE A 53 8.69 -9.29 -7.85
C PHE A 53 9.90 -9.59 -6.95
N ILE A 54 10.27 -8.67 -6.07
CA ILE A 54 11.38 -8.84 -5.11
C ILE A 54 11.02 -9.83 -4.00
N ALA A 55 9.84 -9.70 -3.40
CA ALA A 55 9.48 -10.43 -2.18
C ALA A 55 8.89 -11.83 -2.45
N ALA A 56 8.30 -12.03 -3.63
CA ALA A 56 7.54 -13.22 -4.00
C ALA A 56 8.28 -14.54 -3.77
N PRO A 57 9.55 -14.72 -4.22
CA PRO A 57 10.25 -15.99 -4.07
C PRO A 57 10.46 -16.43 -2.60
N TYR A 58 10.46 -15.46 -1.68
CA TYR A 58 10.88 -15.64 -0.29
C TYR A 58 9.75 -15.62 0.73
N SER A 59 8.68 -14.86 0.47
CA SER A 59 7.58 -14.62 1.42
C SER A 59 6.19 -14.78 0.81
N GLY A 60 6.09 -15.03 -0.51
CA GLY A 60 4.80 -14.93 -1.20
C GLY A 60 4.35 -13.48 -1.44
N ALA A 61 5.14 -12.47 -1.02
CA ALA A 61 4.91 -11.04 -1.27
C ALA A 61 3.54 -10.54 -0.79
N HIS A 62 3.29 -10.57 0.51
CA HIS A 62 2.06 -9.99 1.03
C HIS A 62 2.12 -8.46 0.93
N LEU A 63 3.21 -7.86 1.43
CA LEU A 63 3.54 -6.42 1.42
C LEU A 63 2.43 -5.50 1.96
N ASN A 64 1.41 -6.09 2.57
CA ASN A 64 0.15 -5.49 2.91
C ASN A 64 -0.50 -6.29 4.06
N PRO A 65 -0.81 -5.64 5.19
CA PRO A 65 -1.54 -6.28 6.28
C PRO A 65 -2.88 -6.88 5.88
N ALA A 66 -3.62 -6.24 4.97
CA ALA A 66 -4.89 -6.74 4.46
C ALA A 66 -4.73 -8.09 3.73
N VAL A 67 -3.68 -8.22 2.90
CA VAL A 67 -3.34 -9.49 2.21
C VAL A 67 -2.95 -10.55 3.23
N THR A 68 -2.09 -10.19 4.19
CA THR A 68 -1.62 -11.10 5.23
C THR A 68 -2.76 -11.67 6.07
N ILE A 69 -3.71 -10.82 6.49
CA ILE A 69 -4.89 -11.27 7.25
C ILE A 69 -5.81 -12.12 6.38
N ALA A 70 -6.09 -11.72 5.13
CA ALA A 70 -6.93 -12.52 4.24
C ALA A 70 -6.34 -13.92 4.01
N PHE A 71 -5.03 -14.02 3.81
CA PHE A 71 -4.35 -15.30 3.59
C PHE A 71 -4.33 -16.16 4.86
N ALA A 72 -4.17 -15.56 6.05
CA ALA A 72 -4.26 -16.29 7.32
C ALA A 72 -5.69 -16.81 7.59
N VAL A 73 -6.73 -16.00 7.32
CA VAL A 73 -8.15 -16.40 7.43
C VAL A 73 -8.49 -17.55 6.47
N LEU A 74 -7.88 -17.57 5.29
CA LEU A 74 -8.05 -18.61 4.28
C LEU A 74 -7.09 -19.78 4.43
N GLU A 75 -6.32 -19.84 5.53
CA GLU A 75 -5.33 -20.89 5.83
C GLU A 75 -4.25 -21.05 4.73
N LYS A 76 -4.07 -20.03 3.89
CA LYS A 76 -2.99 -19.93 2.89
C LYS A 76 -1.65 -19.51 3.53
N SER A 77 -1.68 -19.05 4.77
CA SER A 77 -0.52 -18.72 5.60
C SER A 77 -0.81 -18.98 7.07
N GLN A 78 0.23 -19.19 7.88
CA GLN A 78 0.06 -19.48 9.30
C GLN A 78 -0.18 -18.19 10.09
N TRP A 79 -1.13 -18.24 11.03
CA TRP A 79 -1.40 -17.10 11.93
C TRP A 79 -0.17 -16.69 12.76
N ALA A 80 0.70 -17.65 13.09
CA ALA A 80 1.95 -17.41 13.82
C ALA A 80 2.94 -16.53 13.04
N ASP A 81 2.84 -16.48 11.71
CA ASP A 81 3.72 -15.66 10.87
C ASP A 81 3.24 -14.20 10.76
N VAL A 82 1.94 -13.93 11.03
CA VAL A 82 1.34 -12.59 10.87
C VAL A 82 2.16 -11.48 11.57
N PRO A 83 2.62 -11.63 12.83
CA PRO A 83 3.44 -10.61 13.48
C PRO A 83 4.77 -10.34 12.76
N VAL A 84 5.39 -11.38 12.18
CA VAL A 84 6.66 -11.27 11.44
C VAL A 84 6.46 -10.48 10.14
N TYR A 85 5.38 -10.78 9.41
CA TYR A 85 5.00 -10.06 8.21
C TYR A 85 4.68 -8.59 8.53
N PHE A 86 3.88 -8.36 9.57
CA PHE A 86 3.53 -7.00 10.00
C PHE A 86 4.75 -6.18 10.38
N ALA A 87 5.68 -6.75 11.14
CA ALA A 87 6.91 -6.08 11.51
C ALA A 87 7.76 -5.72 10.29
N GLY A 88 7.92 -6.66 9.34
CA GLY A 88 8.65 -6.41 8.09
C GLY A 88 7.99 -5.30 7.27
N GLN A 89 6.69 -5.40 7.04
CA GLN A 89 5.91 -4.43 6.26
C GLN A 89 5.94 -3.02 6.87
N LEU A 90 5.68 -2.88 8.17
CA LEU A 90 5.65 -1.57 8.82
C LEU A 90 7.02 -0.90 8.80
N LEU A 91 8.07 -1.62 9.20
CA LEU A 91 9.44 -1.10 9.21
C LEU A 91 9.94 -0.83 7.78
N GLY A 92 9.58 -1.68 6.82
CA GLY A 92 9.86 -1.47 5.41
C GLY A 92 9.20 -0.20 4.88
N ALA A 93 7.92 0.02 5.19
CA ALA A 93 7.21 1.21 4.77
C ALA A 93 7.81 2.50 5.37
N MET A 94 8.19 2.46 6.65
CA MET A 94 8.89 3.57 7.31
C MET A 94 10.26 3.84 6.68
N ALA A 95 11.07 2.81 6.45
CA ALA A 95 12.37 2.93 5.81
C ALA A 95 12.26 3.47 4.37
N GLY A 96 11.32 2.94 3.58
CA GLY A 96 11.06 3.42 2.23
C GLY A 96 10.69 4.90 2.22
N GLN A 97 9.81 5.34 3.13
CA GLN A 97 9.44 6.74 3.23
C GLN A 97 10.60 7.63 3.66
N PHE A 98 11.48 7.15 4.55
CA PHE A 98 12.68 7.89 4.92
C PHE A 98 13.56 8.20 3.71
N PHE A 99 13.75 7.22 2.81
CA PHE A 99 14.51 7.43 1.58
C PHE A 99 13.81 8.39 0.60
N VAL A 100 12.47 8.33 0.48
CA VAL A 100 11.71 9.33 -0.29
C VAL A 100 11.93 10.73 0.28
N TRP A 101 11.85 10.89 1.60
CA TRP A 101 12.09 12.18 2.25
C TRP A 101 13.50 12.70 1.99
N ILE A 102 14.54 11.85 2.06
CA ILE A 102 15.92 12.26 1.71
C ILE A 102 15.98 12.74 0.26
N ALA A 103 15.43 11.95 -0.68
CA ALA A 103 15.49 12.23 -2.11
C ALA A 103 14.76 13.54 -2.48
N TYR A 104 13.66 13.86 -1.79
CA TYR A 104 12.84 15.04 -2.05
C TYR A 104 13.01 16.15 -1.01
N ARG A 105 14.00 16.08 -0.12
CA ARG A 105 14.13 17.00 1.02
C ARG A 105 14.06 18.48 0.64
N GLN A 106 14.76 18.85 -0.42
CA GLN A 106 14.76 20.24 -0.94
C GLN A 106 13.40 20.65 -1.52
N HIS A 107 12.66 19.71 -2.11
CA HIS A 107 11.31 19.96 -2.63
C HIS A 107 10.29 20.08 -1.49
N PHE A 108 10.44 19.30 -0.42
CA PHE A 108 9.67 19.48 0.81
C PHE A 108 9.90 20.87 1.40
N ASP A 109 11.17 21.29 1.55
CA ASP A 109 11.51 22.61 2.10
C ASP A 109 11.01 23.77 1.22
N ALA A 110 10.89 23.55 -0.10
CA ALA A 110 10.38 24.54 -1.04
C ALA A 110 8.85 24.61 -1.09
N THR A 111 8.15 23.52 -0.77
CA THR A 111 6.68 23.40 -0.86
C THR A 111 6.01 24.18 0.27
N GLN A 112 5.17 25.15 -0.07
CA GLN A 112 4.53 26.02 0.92
C GLN A 112 3.26 25.42 1.52
N ASP A 113 2.53 24.59 0.75
CA ASP A 113 1.30 23.96 1.24
C ASP A 113 1.62 22.75 2.14
N PRO A 114 1.32 22.81 3.45
CA PRO A 114 1.59 21.71 4.36
C PRO A 114 0.72 20.47 4.07
N ASN A 115 -0.41 20.60 3.38
CA ASN A 115 -1.23 19.47 2.96
C ASN A 115 -0.55 18.67 1.85
N LEU A 116 0.15 19.33 0.92
CA LEU A 116 0.93 18.67 -0.13
C LEU A 116 2.14 17.95 0.49
N GLN A 117 2.75 18.53 1.52
CA GLN A 117 3.78 17.83 2.29
C GLN A 117 3.23 16.56 2.95
N LEU A 118 2.06 16.61 3.61
CA LEU A 118 1.42 15.42 4.21
C LEU A 118 1.00 14.38 3.15
N ALA A 119 0.49 14.83 2.01
CA ALA A 119 0.02 13.95 0.92
C ALA A 119 1.13 13.04 0.36
N ALA A 120 2.39 13.51 0.39
CA ALA A 120 3.55 12.71 0.00
C ALA A 120 3.91 11.57 0.97
N PHE A 121 3.25 11.50 2.14
CA PHE A 121 3.43 10.45 3.13
C PHE A 121 2.20 9.56 3.20
N SER A 122 1.03 10.15 3.44
CA SER A 122 -0.17 9.41 3.80
C SER A 122 -1.41 9.91 3.06
N THR A 123 -2.42 9.06 2.98
CA THR A 123 -3.68 9.37 2.32
C THR A 123 -4.54 10.32 3.16
N SER A 124 -5.37 11.09 2.47
CA SER A 124 -6.34 12.02 3.04
C SER A 124 -7.56 12.09 2.12
N PRO A 125 -8.76 12.35 2.65
CA PRO A 125 -9.97 12.34 1.85
C PRO A 125 -10.10 13.62 1.02
N ALA A 126 -10.59 13.52 -0.21
CA ALA A 126 -10.97 14.68 -1.00
C ALA A 126 -12.18 15.42 -0.38
N ILE A 127 -13.13 14.66 0.15
CA ILE A 127 -14.24 15.16 0.98
C ILE A 127 -14.24 14.35 2.28
N ARG A 128 -14.03 15.05 3.40
CA ARG A 128 -13.97 14.42 4.72
C ARG A 128 -15.36 13.99 5.18
N SER A 129 -15.57 12.69 5.15
CA SER A 129 -16.80 12.03 5.59
C SER A 129 -16.42 10.63 6.09
N PRO A 130 -16.03 10.48 7.37
CA PRO A 130 -15.37 9.28 7.90
C PRO A 130 -16.02 7.96 7.51
N PHE A 131 -17.36 7.88 7.59
CA PHE A 131 -18.10 6.69 7.21
C PHE A 131 -17.97 6.36 5.71
N ASN A 132 -18.25 7.33 4.83
CA ASN A 132 -18.11 7.14 3.38
C ASN A 132 -16.66 6.87 2.98
N ASN A 133 -15.69 7.51 3.61
CA ASN A 133 -14.27 7.27 3.34
C ASN A 133 -13.85 5.85 3.77
N PHE A 134 -14.35 5.37 4.93
CA PHE A 134 -14.18 3.99 5.37
C PHE A 134 -14.78 3.00 4.36
N LEU A 135 -15.99 3.25 3.87
CA LEU A 135 -16.62 2.42 2.84
C LEU A 135 -15.80 2.38 1.55
N THR A 136 -15.28 3.52 1.08
CA THR A 136 -14.42 3.56 -0.10
C THR A 136 -13.18 2.69 0.06
N GLU A 137 -12.46 2.81 1.19
CA GLU A 137 -11.29 1.98 1.47
C GLU A 137 -11.65 0.49 1.58
N ALA A 138 -12.77 0.16 2.22
CA ALA A 138 -13.26 -1.21 2.30
C ALA A 138 -13.61 -1.80 0.91
N ILE A 139 -14.26 -1.02 0.04
CA ILE A 139 -14.59 -1.46 -1.33
C ILE A 139 -13.32 -1.63 -2.16
N GLY A 140 -12.39 -0.68 -2.10
CA GLY A 140 -11.11 -0.76 -2.81
C GLY A 140 -10.30 -1.98 -2.40
N THR A 141 -10.20 -2.26 -1.10
CA THR A 141 -9.49 -3.44 -0.61
C THR A 141 -10.25 -4.74 -0.86
N PHE A 142 -11.59 -4.72 -0.84
CA PHE A 142 -12.37 -5.89 -1.27
C PHE A 142 -11.99 -6.28 -2.70
N VAL A 143 -11.97 -5.32 -3.63
CA VAL A 143 -11.58 -5.55 -5.04
C VAL A 143 -10.14 -6.05 -5.13
N LEU A 144 -9.22 -5.47 -4.35
CA LEU A 144 -7.83 -5.92 -4.29
C LEU A 144 -7.73 -7.39 -3.85
N ILE A 145 -8.30 -7.73 -2.70
CA ILE A 145 -8.13 -9.06 -2.10
C ILE A 145 -8.86 -10.11 -2.92
N PHE A 146 -10.09 -9.83 -3.35
CA PHE A 146 -10.85 -10.75 -4.19
C PHE A 146 -10.13 -10.99 -5.52
N GLY A 147 -9.66 -9.92 -6.18
CA GLY A 147 -8.88 -10.04 -7.42
C GLY A 147 -7.57 -10.82 -7.25
N VAL A 148 -6.79 -10.51 -6.21
CA VAL A 148 -5.54 -11.25 -5.89
C VAL A 148 -5.83 -12.74 -5.67
N LEU A 149 -6.89 -13.09 -4.94
CA LEU A 149 -7.22 -14.49 -4.68
C LEU A 149 -7.55 -15.27 -5.96
N PHE A 150 -8.12 -14.64 -6.99
CA PHE A 150 -8.37 -15.25 -8.29
C PHE A 150 -7.14 -15.23 -9.22
N ILE A 151 -6.33 -14.17 -9.19
CA ILE A 151 -5.08 -14.09 -9.96
C ILE A 151 -4.12 -15.21 -9.54
N VAL A 152 -4.07 -15.50 -8.24
CA VAL A 152 -3.13 -16.48 -7.68
C VAL A 152 -3.77 -17.89 -7.57
N ALA A 153 -5.00 -18.10 -8.05
CA ALA A 153 -5.70 -19.39 -7.93
C ALA A 153 -5.17 -20.49 -8.89
N PRO A 154 -5.39 -21.76 -8.53
CA PRO A 154 -4.62 -22.57 -7.61
C PRO A 154 -3.44 -23.30 -8.29
N ALA A 155 -2.46 -23.72 -7.49
CA ALA A 155 -1.51 -24.75 -7.89
C ALA A 155 -2.28 -26.02 -8.30
N ASP A 156 -1.78 -26.65 -9.35
CA ASP A 156 -2.06 -28.01 -9.78
C ASP A 156 -2.05 -29.01 -8.59
N ALA A 157 -2.66 -30.18 -8.80
CA ALA A 157 -3.02 -31.21 -7.79
C ALA A 157 -1.86 -31.75 -6.90
N THR A 158 -0.67 -31.17 -6.98
CA THR A 158 0.57 -31.53 -6.30
C THR A 158 0.75 -30.83 -4.94
N GLY A 159 -0.09 -29.85 -4.58
CA GLY A 159 -0.15 -29.30 -3.21
C GLY A 159 1.07 -28.47 -2.79
N ALA A 160 1.81 -27.88 -3.73
CA ALA A 160 2.93 -26.99 -3.42
C ALA A 160 2.46 -25.68 -2.75
N ALA A 161 3.25 -25.19 -1.80
CA ALA A 161 2.97 -23.98 -1.02
C ALA A 161 2.73 -22.75 -1.93
N PHE A 162 1.64 -22.03 -1.65
CA PHE A 162 1.15 -20.86 -2.39
C PHE A 162 2.19 -19.73 -2.36
N LYS A 163 2.68 -19.31 -3.53
CA LYS A 163 3.53 -18.14 -3.71
C LYS A 163 3.00 -17.37 -4.91
N LEU A 164 2.88 -16.04 -4.82
CA LEU A 164 2.81 -15.25 -6.04
C LEU A 164 4.07 -15.58 -6.85
N GLY A 165 3.92 -16.11 -8.06
CA GLY A 165 5.03 -16.23 -8.97
C GLY A 165 5.50 -14.84 -9.40
N THR A 166 6.73 -14.71 -9.87
CA THR A 166 7.20 -13.47 -10.50
C THR A 166 6.36 -13.09 -11.72
N LEU A 167 5.71 -14.06 -12.37
CA LEU A 167 4.77 -13.87 -13.48
C LEU A 167 3.41 -13.28 -13.02
N ASP A 168 2.97 -13.60 -11.80
CA ASP A 168 1.68 -13.13 -11.25
C ASP A 168 1.75 -11.69 -10.73
N ALA A 169 2.97 -11.15 -10.57
CA ALA A 169 3.20 -9.78 -10.14
C ALA A 169 2.58 -8.75 -11.11
N LEU A 170 2.56 -9.05 -12.41
CA LEU A 170 2.05 -8.13 -13.42
C LEU A 170 0.51 -8.00 -13.36
N PRO A 171 -0.29 -9.09 -13.35
CA PRO A 171 -1.73 -8.99 -13.12
C PRO A 171 -2.11 -8.24 -11.84
N VAL A 172 -1.38 -8.46 -10.73
CA VAL A 172 -1.63 -7.72 -9.47
C VAL A 172 -1.36 -6.23 -9.61
N ALA A 173 -0.30 -5.84 -10.32
CA ALA A 173 0.00 -4.44 -10.60
C ALA A 173 -1.09 -3.78 -11.46
N LEU A 174 -1.62 -4.48 -12.47
CA LEU A 174 -2.73 -3.99 -13.30
C LEU A 174 -4.03 -3.87 -12.51
N LEU A 175 -4.29 -4.78 -11.56
CA LEU A 175 -5.41 -4.67 -10.62
C LEU A 175 -5.30 -3.39 -9.79
N VAL A 176 -4.12 -3.12 -9.21
CA VAL A 176 -3.90 -1.88 -8.43
C VAL A 176 -4.01 -0.63 -9.30
N LEU A 177 -3.54 -0.67 -10.55
CA LEU A 177 -3.75 0.42 -11.51
C LEU A 177 -5.25 0.71 -11.71
N GLY A 178 -6.04 -0.35 -11.96
CA GLY A 178 -7.49 -0.24 -12.12
C GLY A 178 -8.19 0.35 -10.89
N ILE A 179 -7.79 -0.09 -9.68
CA ILE A 179 -8.30 0.45 -8.41
C ILE A 179 -7.93 1.94 -8.27
N GLY A 180 -6.68 2.32 -8.54
CA GLY A 180 -6.24 3.71 -8.43
C GLY A 180 -6.98 4.65 -9.40
N LEU A 181 -7.25 4.20 -10.62
CA LEU A 181 -7.97 4.98 -11.63
C LEU A 181 -9.48 5.05 -11.38
N SER A 182 -10.07 4.03 -10.77
CA SER A 182 -11.54 3.92 -10.62
C SER A 182 -12.04 4.36 -9.24
N LEU A 183 -11.28 4.03 -8.19
CA LEU A 183 -11.66 4.20 -6.79
C LEU A 183 -10.72 5.13 -6.02
N GLY A 184 -9.67 5.65 -6.67
CA GLY A 184 -8.66 6.47 -6.02
C GLY A 184 -9.06 7.90 -5.70
N GLY A 185 -10.01 8.48 -6.44
CA GLY A 185 -10.40 9.89 -6.29
C GLY A 185 -10.86 10.30 -4.87
N PRO A 186 -11.72 9.53 -4.18
CA PRO A 186 -12.27 9.96 -2.90
C PRO A 186 -11.28 9.95 -1.73
N THR A 187 -10.35 8.98 -1.68
CA THR A 187 -9.48 8.75 -0.51
C THR A 187 -8.01 8.55 -0.84
N GLY A 188 -7.62 8.47 -2.11
CA GLY A 188 -6.25 8.14 -2.51
C GLY A 188 -5.92 6.65 -2.47
N TYR A 189 -6.94 5.78 -2.42
CA TYR A 189 -6.85 4.31 -2.47
C TYR A 189 -5.73 3.74 -1.59
N ALA A 190 -5.79 3.96 -0.27
CA ALA A 190 -4.75 3.47 0.62
C ALA A 190 -4.61 1.95 0.48
N ILE A 191 -5.73 1.22 0.57
CA ILE A 191 -5.92 -0.23 0.38
C ILE A 191 -4.92 -1.17 1.08
N ASN A 192 -4.03 -0.60 1.88
CA ASN A 192 -2.91 -1.20 2.57
C ASN A 192 -2.65 -0.39 3.85
N PRO A 193 -2.92 -0.95 5.03
CA PRO A 193 -2.76 -0.25 6.29
C PRO A 193 -1.36 0.34 6.53
N PHE A 194 -0.29 -0.38 6.18
CA PHE A 194 1.08 0.07 6.45
C PHE A 194 1.68 0.95 5.36
N ARG A 195 1.09 0.93 4.15
CA ARG A 195 1.36 1.96 3.13
C ARG A 195 0.91 3.35 3.56
N ASP A 196 -0.06 3.45 4.47
CA ASP A 196 -0.48 4.71 5.07
C ASP A 196 0.21 4.95 6.42
N LEU A 197 0.05 4.02 7.37
CA LEU A 197 0.47 4.21 8.75
C LEU A 197 1.98 4.39 8.91
N GLY A 198 2.79 3.59 8.21
CA GLY A 198 4.26 3.66 8.28
C GLY A 198 4.76 5.05 7.86
N PRO A 199 4.44 5.51 6.64
CA PRO A 199 4.75 6.86 6.21
C PRO A 199 4.12 7.95 7.10
N ARG A 200 2.90 7.79 7.61
CA ARG A 200 2.29 8.76 8.54
C ARG A 200 3.09 8.93 9.84
N ILE A 201 3.60 7.83 10.39
CA ILE A 201 4.55 7.87 11.53
C ILE A 201 5.81 8.64 11.13
N MET A 202 6.36 8.38 9.94
CA MET A 202 7.53 9.12 9.45
C MET A 202 7.26 10.62 9.30
N HIS A 203 6.09 11.01 8.79
CA HIS A 203 5.67 12.42 8.74
C HIS A 203 5.65 13.04 10.13
N ALA A 204 5.19 12.32 11.16
CA ALA A 204 5.16 12.82 12.53
C ALA A 204 6.56 13.06 13.12
N ILE A 205 7.49 12.12 12.92
CA ILE A 205 8.82 12.15 13.57
C ILE A 205 9.88 12.92 12.79
N LEU A 206 9.76 13.03 11.46
CA LEU A 206 10.81 13.67 10.66
C LEU A 206 10.80 15.19 10.83
N PRO A 207 11.98 15.84 10.90
CA PRO A 207 12.09 17.28 11.05
C PRO A 207 11.88 17.96 9.70
N MET A 208 10.63 18.28 9.38
CA MET A 208 10.25 18.99 8.14
C MET A 208 9.86 20.42 8.43
N ARG A 209 10.29 21.34 7.56
CA ARG A 209 9.96 22.76 7.67
C ARG A 209 8.54 23.01 7.18
N GLY A 210 7.73 23.66 8.03
CA GLY A 210 6.38 24.09 7.65
C GLY A 210 5.34 22.97 7.58
N LYS A 211 5.65 21.72 7.96
CA LYS A 211 4.66 20.63 7.99
C LYS A 211 3.52 20.93 8.97
N ARG A 212 2.33 20.42 8.65
CA ARG A 212 1.17 20.40 9.57
C ARG A 212 1.21 19.19 10.51
N ASP A 213 0.15 19.01 11.30
CA ASP A 213 -0.09 17.77 12.03
C ASP A 213 -0.27 16.56 11.07
N SER A 214 -0.14 15.33 11.58
CA SER A 214 -0.16 14.12 10.74
C SER A 214 -1.57 13.55 10.49
N ASP A 215 -2.61 14.33 10.76
CA ASP A 215 -4.03 13.96 10.67
C ASP A 215 -4.36 12.61 11.33
N TRP A 216 -3.94 12.46 12.59
CA TRP A 216 -4.18 11.25 13.37
C TRP A 216 -5.67 10.94 13.55
N GLY A 217 -6.55 11.94 13.44
CA GLY A 217 -8.00 11.73 13.45
C GLY A 217 -8.53 11.01 12.22
N TYR A 218 -7.81 11.05 11.08
CA TYR A 218 -8.16 10.28 9.87
C TYR A 218 -7.46 8.93 9.80
N ALA A 219 -6.30 8.76 10.44
CA ALA A 219 -5.45 7.57 10.38
C ALA A 219 -6.15 6.20 10.60
N PRO A 220 -7.21 6.07 11.43
CA PRO A 220 -7.92 4.80 11.56
C PRO A 220 -8.60 4.31 10.27
N ILE A 221 -9.01 5.21 9.38
CA ILE A 221 -9.76 4.86 8.15
C ILE A 221 -8.92 4.00 7.18
N PRO A 222 -7.72 4.43 6.74
CA PRO A 222 -6.87 3.62 5.86
C PRO A 222 -6.27 2.39 6.56
N VAL A 223 -6.51 2.18 7.86
CA VAL A 223 -6.15 0.95 8.57
C VAL A 223 -7.33 -0.01 8.64
N PHE A 224 -8.45 0.41 9.23
CA PHE A 224 -9.59 -0.48 9.47
C PHE A 224 -10.48 -0.68 8.24
N GLY A 225 -10.58 0.31 7.35
CA GLY A 225 -11.30 0.17 6.08
C GLY A 225 -10.74 -0.98 5.25
N PRO A 226 -9.42 -1.01 4.96
CA PRO A 226 -8.81 -2.11 4.24
C PRO A 226 -8.96 -3.47 4.92
N LEU A 227 -8.79 -3.55 6.24
CA LEU A 227 -8.98 -4.81 6.97
C LEU A 227 -10.42 -5.33 6.86
N ALA A 228 -11.42 -4.45 6.96
CA ALA A 228 -12.82 -4.82 6.77
C ALA A 228 -13.09 -5.35 5.35
N GLY A 229 -12.61 -4.63 4.33
CA GLY A 229 -12.71 -5.06 2.92
C GLY A 229 -12.07 -6.42 2.66
N ALA A 230 -10.89 -6.64 3.25
CA ALA A 230 -10.15 -7.89 3.12
C ALA A 230 -10.89 -9.09 3.73
N LEU A 231 -11.46 -8.91 4.92
CA LEU A 231 -12.25 -9.96 5.57
C LEU A 231 -13.49 -10.30 4.74
N VAL A 232 -14.24 -9.30 4.26
CA VAL A 232 -15.42 -9.53 3.41
C VAL A 232 -15.04 -10.28 2.13
N ALA A 233 -13.94 -9.89 1.48
CA ALA A 233 -13.45 -10.58 0.28
C ALA A 233 -13.03 -12.02 0.56
N ALA A 234 -12.30 -12.27 1.65
CA ALA A 234 -11.87 -13.60 2.05
C ALA A 234 -13.07 -14.51 2.36
N PHE A 235 -14.05 -14.03 3.13
CA PHE A 235 -15.26 -14.78 3.41
C PHE A 235 -16.03 -15.11 2.13
N LEU A 236 -16.25 -14.11 1.25
CA LEU A 236 -16.95 -14.35 -0.01
C LEU A 236 -16.21 -15.39 -0.86
N TYR A 237 -14.88 -15.28 -0.99
CA TYR A 237 -14.05 -16.23 -1.73
C TYR A 237 -14.26 -17.66 -1.23
N LYS A 238 -14.27 -17.88 0.10
CA LYS A 238 -14.52 -19.20 0.72
C LYS A 238 -15.91 -19.77 0.40
N PHE A 239 -16.89 -18.92 0.13
CA PHE A 239 -18.24 -19.38 -0.23
C PHE A 239 -18.38 -19.70 -1.72
N VAL A 240 -17.59 -19.06 -2.59
CA VAL A 240 -17.73 -19.19 -4.05
C VAL A 240 -16.73 -20.14 -4.71
N VAL A 241 -15.63 -20.48 -4.03
CA VAL A 241 -14.58 -21.43 -4.47
C VAL A 241 -14.43 -22.52 -3.43
#